data_AF-A0A1T4M844-F1
#
_entry.id   AF-A0A1T4M844-F1
#
_cell.length_a   1.000
_cell.length_b   1.000
_cell.length_c   1.000
_cell.angle_alpha   90.00
_cell.angle_beta   90.00
_cell.angle_gamma   90.00
#
_symmetry.space_group_name_H-M   'P 1'
#
loop_
_entity.id
_entity.type
_entity.pdbx_description
1 polymer ?
#
loop_
_entity_poly.entity_id
_entity_poly.type
_entity_poly.pdbx_seq_one_letter_code
_entity_poly.pdbx_strand_id
1 'polypeptide(L)'
;MYICVINNIGETVFHKNMECSRDNLELVTNTFGKDIVVGVECIFTWYWVADFCAENGIEFALGHAYYMKSIHGGKTKSDKIDSEKIANMLRGASF
;
A
#
# COMPACT_ATOMS: atom_id res chain seq x y z
N MET A 1 -8.18 -4.05 -6.30
CA MET A 1 -7.20 -3.43 -5.37
C MET A 1 -5.92 -4.23 -5.49
N TYR A 2 -4.81 -3.60 -5.88
CA TYR A 2 -3.53 -4.30 -5.99
C TYR A 2 -2.74 -4.09 -4.70
N ILE A 3 -2.35 -5.19 -4.05
CA ILE A 3 -1.59 -5.14 -2.79
C ILE A 3 -0.18 -5.66 -3.05
N CYS A 4 0.80 -4.87 -2.60
CA CYS A 4 2.20 -5.25 -2.51
C CYS A 4 2.65 -5.13 -1.06
N VAL A 5 3.29 -6.16 -0.52
CA VAL A 5 3.93 -6.14 0.79
C VAL A 5 5.42 -6.42 0.58
N ILE A 6 6.25 -5.54 1.11
CA ILE A 6 7.69 -5.70 1.12
C ILE A 6 8.19 -5.77 2.57
N ASN A 7 9.22 -6.57 2.81
CA ASN A 7 9.86 -6.63 4.13
C ASN A 7 10.91 -5.50 4.28
N ASN A 8 11.50 -5.39 5.47
CA ASN A 8 12.47 -4.34 5.80
C ASN A 8 13.74 -4.37 4.91
N ILE A 9 14.13 -5.55 4.42
CA ILE A 9 15.28 -5.70 3.51
C ILE A 9 14.93 -5.44 2.04
N GLY A 10 13.66 -5.13 1.74
CA GLY A 10 13.19 -4.74 0.40
C GLY A 10 12.75 -5.91 -0.49
N GLU A 11 12.55 -7.10 0.06
CA GLU A 11 12.02 -8.24 -0.69
C GLU A 11 10.49 -8.20 -0.71
N THR A 12 9.93 -8.43 -1.90
CA THR A 12 8.48 -8.57 -2.09
C THR A 12 8.01 -9.92 -1.56
N VAL A 13 7.26 -9.89 -0.46
CA VAL A 13 6.71 -11.09 0.21
C VAL A 13 5.25 -11.37 -0.18
N PHE A 14 4.57 -10.37 -0.75
CA PHE A 14 3.22 -10.52 -1.29
C PHE A 14 3.00 -9.56 -2.46
N HIS A 15 2.39 -10.04 -3.55
CA HIS A 15 2.09 -9.22 -4.71
C HIS A 15 0.92 -9.78 -5.51
N LYS A 16 -0.30 -9.27 -5.25
CA LYS A 16 -1.52 -9.80 -5.89
C LYS A 16 -2.57 -8.71 -6.11
N ASN A 17 -3.33 -8.86 -7.20
CA ASN A 17 -4.60 -8.16 -7.37
C ASN A 17 -5.69 -8.92 -6.61
N MET A 18 -6.46 -8.19 -5.81
CA MET A 18 -7.56 -8.72 -5.01
C MET A 18 -8.80 -7.86 -5.19
N GLU A 19 -9.97 -8.44 -4.91
CA GLU A 19 -11.20 -7.67 -4.84
C GLU A 19 -11.09 -6.59 -3.77
N CYS A 20 -11.68 -5.42 -4.04
CA CYS A 20 -11.65 -4.28 -3.12
C CYS A 20 -12.65 -4.51 -1.97
N SER A 21 -12.25 -5.29 -0.96
CA SER A 21 -13.09 -5.60 0.19
C SER A 21 -12.31 -5.51 1.51
N ARG A 22 -13.03 -5.25 2.60
CA ARG A 22 -12.48 -5.25 3.97
C ARG A 22 -11.91 -6.62 4.32
N ASP A 23 -12.60 -7.71 3.98
CA ASP A 23 -12.18 -9.08 4.26
C ASP A 23 -10.82 -9.42 3.62
N ASN A 24 -10.56 -8.96 2.40
CA ASN A 24 -9.28 -9.17 1.74
C ASN A 24 -8.15 -8.37 2.40
N LEU A 25 -8.44 -7.15 2.86
CA LEU A 25 -7.47 -6.36 3.59
C LEU A 25 -7.16 -6.99 4.95
N GLU A 26 -8.19 -7.44 5.67
CA GLU A 26 -8.06 -8.17 6.93
C GLU A 26 -7.25 -9.47 6.77
N LEU A 27 -7.51 -10.26 5.73
CA LEU A 27 -6.72 -11.45 5.42
C LEU A 27 -5.23 -11.13 5.29
N VAL A 28 -4.90 -10.08 4.55
CA VAL A 28 -3.51 -9.66 4.34
C VAL A 28 -2.90 -9.15 5.64
N THR A 29 -3.56 -8.23 6.35
CA THR A 29 -3.01 -7.66 7.58
C THR A 29 -2.88 -8.71 8.69
N ASN A 30 -3.78 -9.68 8.78
CA ASN A 30 -3.65 -10.80 9.70
C ASN A 30 -2.51 -11.77 9.32
N THR A 31 -2.23 -11.91 8.01
CA THR A 31 -1.12 -12.76 7.53
C THR A 31 0.24 -12.18 7.92
N PHE A 32 0.39 -10.85 7.88
CA PHE A 32 1.66 -10.18 8.19
C PHE A 32 1.75 -9.64 9.63
N GLY A 33 0.62 -9.60 10.35
CA GLY A 33 0.55 -9.14 11.74
C GLY A 33 0.46 -7.62 11.88
N LYS A 34 0.74 -7.13 13.10
CA LYS A 34 0.65 -5.69 13.45
C LYS A 34 1.93 -4.89 13.18
N ASP A 35 3.01 -5.56 12.78
CA ASP A 35 4.29 -4.92 12.45
C ASP A 35 4.32 -4.51 10.96
N ILE A 36 3.25 -3.88 10.51
CA ILE A 36 3.09 -3.41 9.14
C ILE A 36 2.57 -1.97 9.14
N VAL A 37 3.01 -1.22 8.14
CA VAL A 37 2.45 0.09 7.80
C VAL A 37 1.69 -0.06 6.48
N VAL A 38 0.44 0.40 6.45
CA VAL A 38 -0.39 0.40 5.24
C VAL A 38 -0.25 1.75 4.55
N GLY A 39 0.37 1.73 3.37
CA GLY A 39 0.47 2.90 2.49
C GLY A 39 -0.57 2.86 1.38
N VAL A 40 -1.29 3.96 1.18
CA VAL A 40 -2.26 4.11 0.08
C VAL A 40 -1.94 5.34 -0.76
N GLU A 41 -2.08 5.23 -2.08
CA GLU A 41 -1.99 6.38 -2.98
C GLU A 41 -3.12 7.38 -2.69
N CYS A 42 -2.88 8.69 -2.83
CA CYS A 42 -3.92 9.71 -2.69
C CYS A 42 -4.96 9.66 -3.83
N ILE A 43 -5.88 8.70 -3.76
CA ILE A 43 -7.03 8.51 -4.65
C ILE A 43 -8.36 8.73 -3.91
N PHE A 44 -9.45 9.02 -4.62
CA PHE A 44 -10.74 9.40 -4.00
C PHE A 44 -11.30 8.41 -2.95
N THR A 45 -10.86 7.16 -2.96
CA THR A 45 -11.42 6.07 -2.14
C THR A 45 -10.49 5.56 -1.03
N TRP A 46 -9.49 6.33 -0.57
CA TRP A 46 -8.56 5.86 0.48
C TRP A 46 -9.18 5.79 1.90
N TYR A 47 -10.23 6.56 2.18
CA TYR A 47 -10.78 6.75 3.54
C TYR A 47 -11.13 5.44 4.25
N TRP A 48 -11.77 4.48 3.57
CA TRP A 48 -12.16 3.21 4.20
C TRP A 48 -10.97 2.37 4.64
N VAL A 49 -9.81 2.52 3.97
CA VAL A 49 -8.56 1.85 4.35
C VAL A 49 -7.99 2.51 5.60
N ALA A 50 -8.04 3.83 5.69
CA ALA A 50 -7.62 4.56 6.89
C ALA A 50 -8.51 4.21 8.10
N ASP A 51 -9.83 4.16 7.91
CA ASP A 51 -10.78 3.75 8.95
C ASP A 51 -10.50 2.31 9.41
N PHE A 52 -10.29 1.39 8.46
CA PHE A 52 -9.88 0.02 8.77
C PHE A 52 -8.58 -0.04 9.60
N CYS A 53 -7.57 0.74 9.23
CA CYS A 53 -6.30 0.76 9.96
C CYS A 53 -6.47 1.32 11.37
N ALA A 54 -7.25 2.40 11.53
CA ALA A 54 -7.55 3.00 12.83
C ALA A 54 -8.31 2.02 13.74
N GLU A 55 -9.32 1.31 13.22
CA GLU A 55 -10.09 0.31 13.96
C GLU A 55 -9.23 -0.87 14.45
N ASN A 56 -8.19 -1.25 13.68
CA ASN A 56 -7.34 -2.40 13.98
C ASN A 56 -6.01 -2.05 14.68
N GLY A 57 -5.73 -0.75 14.87
CA GLY A 57 -4.47 -0.27 15.44
C GLY A 57 -3.27 -0.53 14.53
N ILE A 58 -3.46 -0.35 13.22
CA ILE A 58 -2.43 -0.50 12.18
C ILE A 58 -1.96 0.90 11.78
N GLU A 59 -0.65 1.10 11.63
CA GLU A 59 -0.11 2.37 11.15
C GLU A 59 -0.51 2.60 9.69
N PHE A 60 -1.01 3.80 9.41
CA PHE A 60 -1.48 4.19 8.08
C PHE A 60 -0.71 5.39 7.57
N ALA A 61 -0.32 5.34 6.29
CA ALA A 61 0.30 6.44 5.58
C ALA A 61 -0.47 6.73 4.30
N LEU A 62 -0.68 8.03 4.02
CA LEU A 62 -1.26 8.50 2.77
C LEU A 62 -0.17 9.09 1.88
N GLY A 63 -0.01 8.55 0.67
CA GLY A 63 1.02 8.96 -0.26
C GLY A 63 0.78 10.38 -0.75
N HIS A 64 1.76 11.27 -0.59
CA HIS A 64 1.59 12.67 -0.95
C HIS A 64 1.50 12.84 -2.47
N ALA A 65 0.51 13.60 -2.95
CA ALA A 65 0.22 13.76 -4.39
C ALA A 65 1.45 14.22 -5.21
N TYR A 66 2.37 15.00 -4.61
CA TYR A 66 3.62 15.39 -5.25
C TYR A 66 4.55 14.19 -5.52
N TYR A 67 4.75 13.30 -4.53
CA TYR A 67 5.62 12.13 -4.67
C TYR A 67 5.00 11.09 -5.58
N MET A 68 3.67 10.96 -5.59
CA MET A 68 2.96 10.07 -6.52
C MET A 68 3.15 10.46 -8.00
N LYS A 69 3.46 11.73 -8.32
CA LYS A 69 3.82 12.13 -9.71
C LYS A 69 5.05 11.41 -10.23
N SER A 70 6.00 11.05 -9.37
CA SER A 70 7.22 10.33 -9.78
C SER A 70 6.92 8.92 -10.30
N ILE A 71 5.85 8.31 -9.80
CA ILE A 71 5.34 7.01 -10.23
C ILE A 71 4.60 7.15 -11.58
N HIS A 72 3.81 8.23 -11.72
CA HIS A 72 3.00 8.53 -12.90
C HIS A 72 3.80 8.92 -14.15
N GLY A 73 5.05 9.37 -14.01
CA GLY A 73 5.91 9.80 -15.12
C GLY A 73 6.60 8.66 -15.88
N GLY A 74 6.44 7.40 -15.46
CA GLY A 74 7.08 6.24 -16.09
C GLY A 74 6.44 5.83 -17.42
N LYS A 75 7.24 5.25 -18.33
CA LYS A 75 6.76 4.78 -19.66
C LYS A 75 5.74 3.63 -19.59
N THR A 76 5.74 2.86 -18.50
CA THR A 76 4.83 1.73 -18.26
C THR A 76 4.11 1.93 -16.94
N LYS A 77 2.77 2.01 -17.00
CA LYS A 77 1.88 2.18 -15.85
C LYS A 77 1.01 0.93 -15.68
N SER A 78 0.93 0.41 -14.46
CA SER A 78 0.09 -0.73 -14.09
C SER A 78 0.01 -0.79 -12.58
N ASP A 79 -1.17 -1.10 -12.03
CA ASP A 79 -1.36 -1.26 -10.58
C ASP A 79 -0.33 -2.21 -9.94
N LYS A 80 0.14 -3.22 -10.69
CA LYS A 80 1.20 -4.13 -10.25
C LYS A 80 2.53 -3.40 -10.01
N ILE A 81 2.96 -2.60 -10.99
CA ILE A 81 4.24 -1.88 -10.94
C ILE A 81 4.15 -0.72 -9.95
N ASP A 82 3.00 -0.03 -9.94
CA ASP A 82 2.78 1.14 -9.12
C ASP A 82 2.73 0.74 -7.63
N SER A 83 2.03 -0.35 -7.28
CA SER A 83 2.00 -0.87 -5.90
C SER A 83 3.38 -1.22 -5.35
N GLU A 84 4.28 -1.79 -6.15
CA GLU A 84 5.64 -2.11 -5.73
C GLU A 84 6.50 -0.86 -5.52
N LYS A 85 6.36 0.15 -6.39
CA LYS A 85 7.05 1.44 -6.23
C LYS A 85 6.56 2.18 -4.98
N ILE A 86 5.24 2.23 -4.77
CA ILE A 86 4.60 2.81 -3.59
C ILE A 86 5.12 2.13 -2.32
N ALA A 87 5.15 0.80 -2.28
CA ALA A 87 5.68 0.05 -1.14
C ALA A 87 7.15 0.39 -0.85
N ASN A 88 7.99 0.50 -1.90
CA ASN A 88 9.38 0.89 -1.74
C ASN A 88 9.56 2.33 -1.23
N MET A 89 8.72 3.26 -1.68
CA MET A 89 8.71 4.64 -1.19
C MET A 89 8.32 4.71 0.29
N LEU A 90 7.33 3.90 0.70
CA LEU A 90 6.90 3.78 2.09
C LEU A 90 8.06 3.34 2.98
N ARG A 91 8.76 2.28 2.59
CA ARG A 91 9.97 1.79 3.29
C ARG A 91 11.09 2.82 3.34
N GLY A 92 11.25 3.61 2.29
CA GLY A 92 12.29 4.63 2.17
C GLY A 92 11.95 5.98 2.82
N ALA A 93 10.84 6.10 3.55
CA ALA A 93 10.33 7.35 4.14
C ALA A 93 10.14 8.51 3.14
N SER A 94 9.93 8.20 1.86
CA SER A 94 9.67 9.15 0.77
C SER A 94 8.25 8.97 0.24
N PHE A 95 7.28 8.98 1.15
CA PHE A 95 5.90 8.57 0.91
C PHE A 95 4.92 9.76 0.89
#